data_AF-A0A9E6AC67-F1
#
_entry.id   AF-A0A9E6AC67-F1
#
_cell.length_a   1.000
_cell.length_b   1.000
_cell.length_c   1.000
_cell.angle_alpha   90.00
_cell.angle_beta   90.00
_cell.angle_gamma   90.00
#
_symmetry.space_group_name_H-M   'P 1'
#
loop_
_entity.id
_entity.type
_entity.pdbx_description
1 polymer ?
#
loop_
_entity_poly.entity_id
_entity_poly.type
_entity_poly.pdbx_seq_one_letter_code
_entity_poly.pdbx_strand_id
1 'polypeptide(L)'
;MARLPRFVDLILLPMQYSELDRQEVEKVKAYLQTLDERINEPIPRIFVPTRVSAAIRTNTEKQLRSSLTQADIPVLDPPILDKIAFQ
;
A
#
# COMPACT_ATOMS: atom_id res chain seq x y z
N MET A 1 19.60 3.58 8.71
CA MET A 1 18.91 2.45 8.04
C MET A 1 18.01 1.78 9.07
N ALA A 2 16.70 1.75 8.84
CA ALA A 2 15.78 1.00 9.70
C ALA A 2 16.05 -0.50 9.51
N ARG A 3 16.30 -1.22 10.61
CA ARG A 3 16.44 -2.68 10.63
C ARG A 3 15.05 -3.22 10.97
N LEU A 4 14.40 -3.93 10.03
CA LEU A 4 13.15 -4.61 10.35
C LEU A 4 13.43 -5.64 11.47
N PRO A 5 12.63 -5.66 12.54
CA PRO A 5 12.78 -6.65 13.59
C PRO A 5 12.55 -8.05 13.00
N ARG A 6 13.24 -9.05 13.55
CA ARG A 6 13.19 -10.47 13.14
C ARG A 6 11.80 -11.14 13.34
N PHE A 7 10.76 -10.34 13.58
CA PHE A 7 9.43 -10.73 14.05
C PHE A 7 8.30 -10.04 13.27
N VAL A 8 8.57 -9.61 12.03
CA VAL A 8 7.52 -9.01 11.19
C VAL A 8 6.91 -10.09 10.32
N ASP A 9 5.68 -10.48 10.65
CA ASP A 9 4.91 -11.48 9.89
C ASP A 9 4.06 -10.85 8.77
N LEU A 10 3.85 -9.53 8.82
CA LEU A 10 3.01 -8.80 7.87
C LEU A 10 3.43 -7.32 7.77
N ILE A 11 3.51 -6.82 6.54
CA ILE A 11 3.74 -5.39 6.26
C ILE A 11 2.43 -4.75 5.77
N LEU A 12 1.98 -3.71 6.47
CA LEU A 12 0.88 -2.85 6.02
C LEU A 12 1.45 -1.59 5.37
N LEU A 13 0.98 -1.29 4.15
CA LEU A 13 1.40 -0.14 3.36
C LEU A 13 0.26 0.88 3.27
N PRO A 14 0.11 1.79 4.24
CA PRO A 14 -0.91 2.83 4.18
C PRO A 14 -0.55 3.86 3.11
N MET A 15 -1.46 4.09 2.16
CA MET A 15 -1.28 5.07 1.08
C MET A 15 -2.64 5.66 0.66
N GLN A 16 -2.63 6.80 0.00
CA GLN A 16 -3.83 7.39 -0.59
C GLN A 16 -3.87 7.08 -2.10
N TYR A 17 -5.02 7.34 -2.73
CA TYR A 17 -5.14 7.28 -4.18
C TYR A 17 -4.76 8.61 -4.83
N SER A 18 -3.50 9.03 -4.61
CA SER A 18 -2.95 10.26 -5.19
C SER A 18 -1.88 9.96 -6.25
N GLU A 19 -1.63 10.91 -7.16
CA GLU A 19 -0.54 10.77 -8.14
C GLU A 19 0.84 10.79 -7.49
N LEU A 20 0.97 11.46 -6.33
CA LEU A 20 2.20 11.44 -5.55
C LEU A 20 2.46 10.03 -5.02
N ASP A 21 1.45 9.39 -4.44
CA ASP A 21 1.57 8.00 -3.97
C ASP A 21 1.92 7.06 -5.11
N ARG A 22 1.32 7.25 -6.30
CA ARG A 22 1.67 6.45 -7.49
C ARG A 22 3.17 6.52 -7.83
N GLN A 23 3.80 7.69 -7.70
CA GLN A 23 5.23 7.85 -7.97
C GLN A 23 6.10 7.21 -6.89
N GLU A 24 5.63 7.20 -5.64
CA GLU A 24 6.36 6.63 -4.51
C GLU A 24 6.20 5.11 -4.38
N VAL A 25 5.09 4.53 -4.90
CA VAL A 25 4.82 3.08 -4.88
C VAL A 25 5.97 2.27 -5.46
N GLU A 26 6.54 2.71 -6.59
CA GLU A 26 7.64 1.97 -7.24
C GLU A 26 8.91 1.99 -6.39
N LYS A 27 9.18 3.07 -5.65
CA LYS A 27 10.32 3.13 -4.72
C LYS A 27 10.10 2.21 -3.52
N VAL A 28 8.87 2.18 -2.99
CA VAL A 28 8.50 1.26 -1.91
C VAL A 28 8.63 -0.19 -2.36
N LYS A 29 8.17 -0.54 -3.57
CA LYS A 29 8.35 -1.88 -4.15
C LYS A 29 9.82 -2.27 -4.27
N ALA A 30 10.65 -1.41 -4.84
CA ALA A 30 12.09 -1.67 -4.98
C ALA A 30 12.77 -1.88 -3.61
N TYR A 31 12.37 -1.09 -2.61
CA TYR A 31 12.87 -1.25 -1.25
C TYR A 31 12.44 -2.58 -0.62
N LEU A 32 11.17 -2.97 -0.75
CA LEU A 32 10.66 -4.23 -0.24
C LEU A 32 11.31 -5.44 -0.91
N GLN A 33 11.54 -5.37 -2.22
CA GLN A 33 12.28 -6.42 -2.93
C GLN A 33 13.72 -6.55 -2.40
N THR A 34 14.41 -5.43 -2.20
CA THR A 34 15.74 -5.42 -1.58
C THR A 34 15.72 -6.01 -0.16
N LEU A 35 14.60 -5.85 0.56
CA LEU A 35 14.44 -6.44 1.88
C LEU A 35 14.23 -7.95 1.81
N ASP A 36 13.36 -8.43 0.92
CA ASP A 36 13.11 -9.87 0.71
C ASP A 36 14.44 -10.60 0.39
N GLU A 37 15.27 -10.02 -0.48
CA GLU A 37 16.60 -10.53 -0.83
C GLU A 37 17.56 -10.59 0.36
N ARG A 38 17.44 -9.66 1.32
CA ARG A 38 18.32 -9.60 2.51
C ARG A 38 17.93 -10.60 3.58
N ILE A 39 16.64 -10.92 3.69
CA ILE A 39 16.11 -11.81 4.72
C ILE A 39 15.88 -13.23 4.20
N ASN A 40 16.13 -13.48 2.91
CA ASN A 40 15.93 -14.76 2.20
C ASN A 40 14.49 -15.30 2.26
N GLU A 41 13.51 -14.43 2.51
CA GLU A 41 12.10 -14.80 2.61
C GLU A 41 11.21 -13.58 2.31
N PRO A 42 10.20 -13.69 1.43
CA PRO A 42 9.29 -12.58 1.20
C PRO A 42 8.32 -12.42 2.37
N ILE A 43 8.22 -11.21 2.93
CA ILE A 43 7.21 -10.92 3.95
C ILE A 43 5.87 -10.59 3.26
N PRO A 44 4.75 -11.21 3.67
CA PRO A 44 3.42 -10.85 3.20
C PRO A 44 3.16 -9.35 3.33
N ARG A 45 2.50 -8.76 2.32
CA ARG A 45 2.28 -7.32 2.25
C ARG A 45 0.84 -7.01 1.85
N ILE A 46 0.24 -6.01 2.48
CA ILE A 46 -1.11 -5.54 2.16
C ILE A 46 -1.07 -4.03 1.98
N PHE A 47 -1.59 -3.55 0.86
CA PHE A 47 -1.85 -2.14 0.62
C PHE A 47 -3.10 -1.72 1.39
N VAL A 48 -3.01 -0.64 2.16
CA VAL A 48 -4.11 -0.11 2.97
C VAL A 48 -4.51 1.24 2.40
N PRO A 49 -5.58 1.33 1.59
CA PRO A 49 -6.04 2.62 1.08
C PRO A 49 -6.58 3.46 2.22
N THR A 50 -6.08 4.69 2.34
CA THR A 50 -6.46 5.66 3.37
C THR A 50 -7.12 6.89 2.75
N ARG A 51 -7.96 7.56 3.54
CA ARG A 51 -8.73 8.76 3.14
C ARG A 51 -9.51 8.55 1.84
N VAL A 52 -10.10 7.37 1.68
CA VAL A 52 -10.88 7.06 0.48
C VAL A 52 -12.25 7.71 0.57
N SER A 53 -12.62 8.49 -0.45
CA SER A 53 -13.96 9.07 -0.52
C SER A 53 -15.00 7.95 -0.66
N ALA A 54 -16.01 7.93 0.20
CA ALA A 54 -17.13 7.02 0.09
C ALA A 54 -18.04 7.34 -1.11
N ALA A 55 -18.00 8.58 -1.60
CA ALA A 55 -18.91 9.08 -2.62
C ALA A 55 -18.38 8.97 -4.05
N ILE A 56 -17.05 8.98 -4.24
CA ILE A 56 -16.43 9.10 -5.57
C ILE A 56 -15.23 8.16 -5.68
N ARG A 57 -15.23 7.30 -6.72
CA ARG A 57 -14.03 6.57 -7.16
C ARG A 57 -13.32 7.37 -8.26
N THR A 58 -12.10 7.81 -7.98
CA THR A 58 -11.33 8.62 -8.93
C THR A 58 -10.71 7.77 -10.04
N ASN A 59 -10.32 8.39 -11.16
CA ASN A 59 -9.56 7.69 -12.20
C ASN A 59 -8.19 7.22 -11.69
N THR A 60 -7.54 8.02 -10.84
CA THR A 60 -6.29 7.67 -10.16
C THR A 60 -6.47 6.44 -9.27
N GLU A 61 -7.55 6.33 -8.51
CA GLU A 61 -7.88 5.12 -7.75
C GLU A 61 -7.99 3.88 -8.65
N LYS A 62 -8.74 3.99 -9.76
CA LYS A 62 -8.90 2.86 -10.70
C LYS A 62 -7.55 2.41 -11.27
N GLN A 63 -6.69 3.35 -11.65
CA GLN A 63 -5.37 3.05 -12.19
C GLN A 63 -4.47 2.38 -11.15
N LEU A 64 -4.39 2.95 -9.94
CA LEU A 64 -3.61 2.38 -8.84
C LEU A 64 -4.09 0.98 -8.47
N ARG A 65 -5.41 0.75 -8.36
CA ARG A 65 -5.97 -0.59 -8.11
C ARG A 65 -5.56 -1.59 -9.18
N SER A 66 -5.70 -1.22 -10.46
CA SER A 66 -5.26 -2.09 -11.57
C SER A 66 -3.77 -2.42 -11.50
N SER A 67 -2.92 -1.43 -11.23
CA SER A 67 -1.47 -1.64 -11.07
C SER A 67 -1.13 -2.52 -9.86
N LEU A 68 -1.87 -2.42 -8.76
CA LEU A 68 -1.67 -3.25 -7.57
C LEU A 68 -2.11 -4.70 -7.83
N THR A 69 -3.25 -4.90 -8.49
CA THR A 69 -3.73 -6.23 -8.91
C THR A 69 -2.77 -6.89 -9.91
N GLN A 70 -2.24 -6.15 -10.88
CA GLN A 70 -1.23 -6.67 -11.81
C GLN A 70 0.08 -7.07 -11.11
N ALA A 71 0.41 -6.42 -9.99
CA ALA A 71 1.58 -6.74 -9.20
C ALA A 71 1.33 -7.84 -8.14
N ASP A 72 0.13 -8.45 -8.13
CA ASP A 72 -0.31 -9.42 -7.13
C ASP A 72 -0.16 -8.92 -5.67
N ILE A 73 -0.37 -7.61 -5.47
CA ILE A 73 -0.33 -7.01 -4.14
C ILE A 73 -1.76 -6.94 -3.60
N PRO A 74 -2.08 -7.65 -2.50
CA PRO A 74 -3.37 -7.57 -1.85
C PRO A 74 -3.70 -6.13 -1.44
N VAL A 75 -4.93 -5.70 -1.68
CA VAL A 75 -5.46 -4.41 -1.25
C VAL A 75 -6.52 -4.66 -0.20
N LEU A 76 -6.43 -3.96 0.93
CA LEU A 76 -7.45 -4.02 1.97
C LEU A 76 -8.80 -3.54 1.43
N ASP A 77 -9.82 -4.37 1.60
CA ASP A 77 -11.22 -4.09 1.25
C ASP A 77 -12.12 -4.54 2.42
N PRO A 78 -12.91 -3.64 3.04
CA PRO A 78 -13.11 -2.23 2.70
C PRO A 78 -11.88 -1.34 3.03
N PRO A 79 -11.69 -0.22 2.29
CA PRO A 79 -10.63 0.74 2.58
C PRO A 79 -10.92 1.59 3.82
N ILE A 80 -9.92 2.34 4.29
CA ILE A 80 -10.12 3.35 5.34
C ILE A 80 -10.73 4.60 4.67
N LEU A 81 -12.04 4.76 4.87
CA LEU A 81 -12.81 5.89 4.35
C LEU A 81 -12.35 7.20 4.99
N ASP A 82 -12.37 8.27 4.18
CA ASP A 82 -12.27 9.62 4.71
C ASP A 82 -13.52 9.92 5.55
N LYS A 83 -13.31 10.25 6.82
CA LYS A 83 -14.35 10.63 7.75
C LYS A 83 -13.88 11.88 8.46
N ILE A 84 -14.73 12.90 8.50
CA ILE A 84 -14.63 13.91 9.55
C ILE A 84 -15.00 13.16 10.82
N ALA A 85 -13.99 12.78 11.62
CA ALA A 85 -14.27 12.27 12.96
C ALA A 85 -15.12 13.33 13.66
N PHE A 86 -16.33 12.94 14.05
CA PHE A 86 -17.41 13.80 14.55
C PHE A 86 -16.92 15.12 15.20
N GLN A 87 -17.38 16.24 14.63
CA GLN A 87 -17.51 17.52 15.35
C GLN A 87 -18.68 17.44 16.33
#